data_AF-A0AAJ5B923-F1
#
_entry.id   AF-A0AAJ5B923-F1
#
_cell.length_a   1.000
_cell.length_b   1.000
_cell.length_c   1.000
_cell.angle_alpha   90.00
_cell.angle_beta   90.00
_cell.angle_gamma   90.00
#
_symmetry.space_group_name_H-M   'P 1'
#
loop_
_entity.id
_entity.type
_entity.pdbx_description
1 polymer ?
#
loop_
_entity_poly.entity_id
_entity_poly.type
_entity_poly.pdbx_seq_one_letter_code
_entity_poly.pdbx_strand_id
1 'polypeptide(L)'
;MIEATQRKLREADFFLQRLIDERRRSVRNEPEAFLFYLSAFLSAARSVTLVLQKEEKQRYDAWFPKWFARRSKDERDLCNFMRDQRNVELHETGADVNLSSVSIPYIEIAAGEFGDPLYSFQSFGRHRQHAPNIERPAYHFGLLGTETEVTVACRRYFDLVAELMREFIRDHASPVSP
;
A
#
# COMPACT_ATOMS: atom_id res chain seq x y z
N MET A 1 -17.52 -11.82 16.99
CA MET A 1 -16.91 -10.50 16.67
C MET A 1 -15.48 -10.78 16.24
N ILE A 2 -15.06 -10.36 15.04
CA ILE A 2 -13.77 -10.71 14.42
C ILE A 2 -12.64 -9.76 14.87
N GLU A 3 -12.42 -9.67 16.17
CA GLU A 3 -11.53 -8.66 16.77
C GLU A 3 -10.07 -8.80 16.34
N ALA A 4 -9.57 -10.04 16.20
CA ALA A 4 -8.18 -10.24 15.78
C ALA A 4 -7.99 -9.85 14.31
N THR A 5 -8.99 -10.11 13.45
CA THR A 5 -9.01 -9.64 12.05
C THR A 5 -8.99 -8.12 11.99
N GLN A 6 -9.83 -7.44 12.78
CA GLN A 6 -9.85 -5.97 12.81
C GLN A 6 -8.51 -5.38 13.26
N ARG A 7 -7.85 -6.00 14.25
CA ARG A 7 -6.50 -5.59 14.67
C ARG A 7 -5.49 -5.75 13.53
N LYS A 8 -5.53 -6.86 12.78
CA LYS A 8 -4.67 -7.05 11.60
C LYS A 8 -4.93 -6.04 10.50
N LEU A 9 -6.18 -5.62 10.30
CA LEU A 9 -6.48 -4.57 9.32
C LEU A 9 -5.85 -3.23 9.72
N ARG A 10 -5.92 -2.86 11.00
CA ARG A 10 -5.25 -1.65 11.51
C ARG A 10 -3.73 -1.71 11.39
N GLU A 11 -3.14 -2.89 11.62
CA GLU A 11 -1.70 -3.12 11.42
C GLU A 11 -1.30 -2.95 9.95
N ALA A 12 -2.10 -3.47 9.02
CA ALA A 12 -1.87 -3.28 7.59
C ALA A 12 -1.96 -1.80 7.19
N ASP A 13 -2.96 -1.06 7.70
CA ASP A 13 -3.06 0.38 7.45
C ASP A 13 -1.85 1.13 8.00
N PHE A 14 -1.42 0.82 9.24
CA PHE A 14 -0.24 1.44 9.84
C PHE A 14 1.00 1.32 8.94
N PHE A 15 1.31 0.12 8.46
CA PHE A 15 2.47 -0.08 7.59
C PHE A 15 2.29 0.55 6.20
N LEU A 16 1.07 0.61 5.68
CA LEU A 16 0.78 1.34 4.44
C LEU A 16 1.06 2.85 4.60
N GLN A 17 0.65 3.46 5.71
CA GLN A 17 0.96 4.86 5.95
C GLN A 17 2.47 5.09 6.07
N ARG A 18 3.20 4.20 6.76
CA ARG A 18 4.68 4.28 6.84
C ARG A 18 5.36 4.13 5.48
N LEU A 19 4.87 3.24 4.63
CA LEU A 19 5.35 3.09 3.26
C LEU A 19 5.13 4.38 2.44
N ILE A 20 3.97 5.01 2.58
CA ILE A 20 3.63 6.28 1.90
C ILE A 20 4.47 7.45 2.44
N ASP A 21 4.70 7.49 3.75
CA ASP A 21 5.56 8.50 4.37
C ASP A 21 7.00 8.36 3.89
N GLU A 22 7.54 7.14 3.92
CA GLU A 22 8.91 6.85 3.45
C GLU A 22 9.05 7.14 1.95
N ARG A 23 8.02 6.83 1.15
CA ARG A 23 7.94 7.24 -0.24
C ARG A 23 8.20 8.73 -0.35
N ARG A 24 7.49 9.56 0.42
CA ARG A 24 7.51 11.04 0.34
C ARG A 24 8.82 11.68 0.79
N ARG A 25 9.70 10.96 1.49
CA ARG A 25 10.97 11.52 1.97
C ARG A 25 11.91 11.83 0.81
N SER A 26 12.36 13.08 0.74
CA SER A 26 13.36 13.55 -0.23
C SER A 26 14.79 13.21 0.19
N VAL A 27 15.05 13.07 1.50
CA VAL A 27 16.34 12.64 2.06
C VAL A 27 16.12 11.32 2.77
N ARG A 28 16.81 10.27 2.33
CA ARG A 28 16.74 8.94 2.94
C ARG A 28 18.02 8.68 3.72
N ASN A 29 17.89 8.60 5.04
CA ASN A 29 18.98 8.19 5.90
C ASN A 29 19.15 6.66 5.92
N GLU A 30 18.11 5.93 5.53
CA GLU A 30 18.08 4.47 5.49
C GLU A 30 17.58 4.03 4.10
N PRO A 31 18.47 3.58 3.19
CA PRO A 31 18.10 3.27 1.82
C PRO A 31 17.09 2.11 1.70
N GLU A 32 17.07 1.20 2.68
CA GLU A 32 16.22 0.00 2.68
C GLU A 32 14.86 0.20 3.37
N ALA A 33 14.66 1.33 4.06
CA ALA A 33 13.45 1.58 4.86
C ALA A 33 12.15 1.39 4.05
N PHE A 34 12.15 1.81 2.79
CA PHE A 34 11.00 1.63 1.90
C PHE A 34 10.65 0.14 1.71
N LEU A 35 11.66 -0.70 1.47
CA LEU A 35 11.49 -2.14 1.27
C LEU A 35 11.05 -2.83 2.56
N PHE A 36 11.58 -2.42 3.71
CA PHE A 36 11.12 -2.94 5.00
C PHE A 36 9.64 -2.63 5.26
N TYR A 37 9.20 -1.40 4.99
CA TYR A 37 7.78 -1.06 5.12
C TYR A 37 6.91 -1.77 4.10
N LEU A 38 7.40 -2.00 2.89
CA LEU A 38 6.67 -2.78 1.88
C LEU A 38 6.47 -4.22 2.34
N SER A 39 7.55 -4.89 2.78
CA SER A 39 7.50 -6.26 3.27
C SER A 39 6.59 -6.41 4.50
N ALA A 40 6.67 -5.45 5.43
CA ALA A 40 5.79 -5.38 6.60
C ALA A 40 4.30 -5.19 6.21
N PHE A 41 4.02 -4.30 5.26
CA PHE A 41 2.67 -4.10 4.73
C PHE A 41 2.10 -5.37 4.09
N LEU A 42 2.85 -6.01 3.18
CA LEU A 42 2.42 -7.24 2.50
C LEU A 42 2.13 -8.36 3.50
N SER A 43 2.98 -8.50 4.52
CA SER A 43 2.81 -9.47 5.60
C SER A 43 1.56 -9.19 6.46
N ALA A 44 1.36 -7.94 6.84
CA ALA A 44 0.20 -7.52 7.63
C ALA A 44 -1.12 -7.68 6.86
N ALA A 45 -1.17 -7.24 5.60
CA ALA A 45 -2.35 -7.34 4.75
C ALA A 45 -2.76 -8.80 4.50
N ARG A 46 -1.80 -9.70 4.24
CA ARG A 46 -2.09 -11.13 4.11
C ARG A 46 -2.61 -11.75 5.41
N SER A 47 -2.10 -11.28 6.54
CA SER A 47 -2.55 -11.76 7.86
C SER A 47 -4.03 -11.49 8.11
N VAL A 48 -4.62 -10.44 7.51
CA VAL A 48 -6.05 -10.14 7.66
C VAL A 48 -6.91 -11.32 7.20
N THR A 49 -6.68 -11.82 5.99
CA THR A 49 -7.48 -12.92 5.42
C THR A 49 -7.20 -14.25 6.12
N LEU A 50 -5.96 -14.50 6.57
CA LEU A 50 -5.61 -15.69 7.34
C LEU A 50 -6.28 -15.72 8.71
N VAL A 51 -6.25 -14.58 9.43
CA VAL A 51 -6.89 -14.47 10.74
C VAL A 51 -8.40 -14.55 10.62
N LEU A 52 -8.99 -13.94 9.59
CA LEU A 52 -10.43 -14.04 9.34
C LEU A 52 -10.86 -15.48 9.08
N GLN A 53 -10.13 -16.19 8.22
CA GLN A 53 -10.36 -17.61 7.97
C GLN A 53 -10.16 -18.46 9.24
N LYS A 54 -9.28 -18.05 10.16
CA LYS A 54 -9.08 -18.76 11.43
C LYS A 54 -10.23 -18.49 12.42
N GLU A 55 -10.69 -17.25 12.53
CA GLU A 55 -11.77 -16.84 13.44
C GLU A 55 -13.13 -17.40 12.99
N GLU A 56 -13.41 -17.43 11.68
CA GLU A 56 -14.74 -17.75 11.14
C GLU A 56 -14.64 -18.78 9.99
N LYS A 57 -13.83 -19.83 10.18
CA LYS A 57 -13.45 -20.79 9.12
C LYS A 57 -14.58 -21.26 8.22
N GLN A 58 -15.64 -21.83 8.79
CA GLN A 58 -16.73 -22.41 8.00
C GLN A 58 -17.45 -21.35 7.16
N ARG A 59 -17.74 -20.19 7.75
CA ARG A 59 -18.40 -19.07 7.06
C ARG A 59 -17.50 -18.50 5.98
N TYR A 60 -16.24 -18.25 6.30
CA TYR A 60 -15.27 -17.71 5.36
C TYR A 60 -15.04 -18.65 4.17
N ASP A 61 -14.81 -19.94 4.41
CA ASP A 61 -14.53 -20.92 3.35
C ASP A 61 -15.73 -21.09 2.40
N ALA A 62 -16.96 -20.98 2.91
CA ALA A 62 -18.17 -21.04 2.07
C ALA A 62 -18.46 -19.72 1.32
N TRP A 63 -18.09 -18.58 1.90
CA TRP A 63 -18.41 -17.25 1.39
C TRP A 63 -17.36 -16.70 0.43
N PHE A 64 -16.07 -16.85 0.76
CA PHE A 64 -14.95 -16.23 0.04
C PHE A 64 -14.90 -16.60 -1.45
N PRO A 65 -15.10 -17.85 -1.90
CA PRO A 65 -15.09 -18.17 -3.32
C PRO A 65 -16.13 -17.38 -4.12
N LYS A 66 -17.33 -17.20 -3.56
CA LYS A 66 -18.41 -16.41 -4.18
C LYS A 66 -18.06 -14.93 -4.20
N TRP A 67 -17.53 -14.42 -3.08
CA TRP A 67 -17.06 -13.05 -2.96
C TRP A 67 -15.95 -12.73 -3.97
N PHE A 68 -14.98 -13.62 -4.14
CA PHE A 68 -13.87 -13.45 -5.05
C PHE A 68 -14.31 -13.55 -6.51
N ALA A 69 -15.22 -14.47 -6.84
CA ALA A 69 -15.72 -14.66 -8.21
C ALA A 69 -16.45 -13.42 -8.77
N ARG A 70 -17.14 -12.64 -7.93
CA ARG A 70 -17.84 -11.41 -8.34
C ARG A 70 -16.95 -10.17 -8.44
N ARG A 71 -15.67 -10.25 -8.07
CA ARG A 71 -14.72 -9.15 -8.28
C ARG A 71 -14.40 -9.03 -9.77
N SER A 72 -14.05 -7.82 -10.18
CA SER A 72 -13.56 -7.57 -11.54
C SER A 72 -12.27 -8.36 -11.81
N LYS A 73 -11.93 -8.55 -13.08
CA LYS A 73 -10.70 -9.23 -13.47
C LYS A 73 -9.48 -8.55 -12.83
N ASP A 74 -9.40 -7.23 -12.95
CA ASP A 74 -8.28 -6.42 -12.43
C ASP A 74 -8.11 -6.56 -10.91
N GLU A 75 -9.19 -6.62 -10.14
CA GLU A 75 -9.13 -6.81 -8.68
C GLU A 75 -8.66 -8.22 -8.29
N ARG A 76 -9.10 -9.25 -9.03
CA ARG A 76 -8.64 -10.62 -8.81
C ARG A 76 -7.16 -10.76 -9.15
N ASP A 77 -6.75 -10.15 -10.26
CA ASP A 77 -5.36 -10.14 -10.71
C ASP A 77 -4.47 -9.39 -9.71
N LEU A 78 -4.91 -8.24 -9.19
CA LEU A 78 -4.21 -7.52 -8.11
C LEU A 78 -4.08 -8.36 -6.84
N CYS A 79 -5.15 -9.03 -6.39
CA CYS A 79 -5.11 -9.91 -5.22
C CYS A 79 -4.11 -11.06 -5.40
N ASN A 80 -4.10 -11.69 -6.58
CA ASN A 80 -3.17 -12.78 -6.89
C ASN A 80 -1.73 -12.25 -6.94
N PHE A 81 -1.50 -11.14 -7.63
CA PHE A 81 -0.18 -10.50 -7.71
C PHE A 81 0.38 -10.18 -6.33
N MET A 82 -0.40 -9.55 -5.45
CA MET A 82 0.05 -9.19 -4.10
C MET A 82 0.35 -10.41 -3.22
N ARG A 83 -0.40 -11.50 -3.41
CA ARG A 83 -0.11 -12.79 -2.76
C ARG A 83 1.23 -13.35 -3.23
N ASP A 84 1.50 -13.28 -4.51
CA ASP A 84 2.71 -13.83 -5.12
C ASP A 84 3.93 -12.99 -4.72
N GLN A 85 3.84 -11.66 -4.72
CA GLN A 85 4.88 -10.75 -4.20
C GLN A 85 5.29 -11.07 -2.75
N ARG A 86 4.31 -11.35 -1.88
CA ARG A 86 4.59 -11.79 -0.50
C ARG A 86 5.31 -13.14 -0.45
N ASN A 87 5.01 -14.07 -1.37
CA ASN A 87 5.69 -15.36 -1.38
C ASN A 87 7.15 -15.20 -1.82
N VAL A 88 7.43 -14.34 -2.79
CA VAL A 88 8.80 -14.01 -3.21
C VAL A 88 9.60 -13.36 -2.06
N GLU A 89 8.99 -12.41 -1.35
CA GLU A 89 9.56 -11.79 -0.13
C GLU A 89 10.01 -12.82 0.93
N LEU A 90 9.28 -13.93 1.08
CA LEU A 90 9.56 -14.92 2.11
C LEU A 90 10.50 -16.04 1.70
N HIS A 91 10.67 -16.27 0.40
CA HIS A 91 11.36 -17.45 -0.10
C HIS A 91 12.66 -17.16 -0.83
N GLU A 92 12.82 -15.99 -1.48
CA GLU A 92 13.89 -15.87 -2.49
C GLU A 92 14.82 -14.65 -2.31
N THR A 93 14.36 -13.39 -2.22
CA THR A 93 15.30 -12.23 -2.11
C THR A 93 14.66 -10.86 -1.75
N GLY A 94 13.35 -10.78 -1.49
CA GLY A 94 12.60 -9.52 -1.38
C GLY A 94 11.61 -9.30 -2.54
N ALA A 95 10.69 -8.33 -2.46
CA ALA A 95 9.66 -8.08 -3.46
C ALA A 95 10.28 -7.64 -4.79
N ASP A 96 9.67 -8.07 -5.88
CA ASP A 96 10.13 -7.75 -7.23
C ASP A 96 9.66 -6.33 -7.60
N VAL A 97 10.50 -5.35 -7.25
CA VAL A 97 10.26 -3.92 -7.48
C VAL A 97 11.31 -3.34 -8.43
N ASN A 98 10.83 -2.64 -9.46
CA ASN A 98 11.69 -1.87 -10.33
C ASN A 98 12.00 -0.52 -9.68
N LEU A 99 13.28 -0.24 -9.46
CA LEU A 99 13.77 1.05 -8.99
C LEU A 99 14.00 1.98 -10.17
N SER A 100 13.34 3.14 -10.15
CA SER A 100 13.53 4.21 -11.15
C SER A 100 13.78 5.54 -10.44
N SER A 101 14.61 6.42 -11.01
CA SER A 101 14.75 7.81 -10.53
C SER A 101 13.70 8.69 -11.21
N VAL A 102 12.85 9.35 -10.41
CA VAL A 102 11.93 10.38 -10.92
C VAL A 102 12.47 11.75 -10.56
N SER A 103 12.64 12.61 -11.56
CA SER A 103 13.08 14.00 -11.42
C SER A 103 11.90 14.88 -11.04
N ILE A 104 11.87 15.39 -9.81
CA ILE A 104 10.85 16.35 -9.33
C ILE A 104 11.44 17.76 -9.18
N PRO A 105 10.72 18.82 -9.59
CA PRO A 105 11.16 20.20 -9.37
C PRO A 105 11.24 20.50 -7.87
N TYR A 106 12.34 21.11 -7.41
CA TYR A 106 12.54 21.46 -6.00
C TYR A 106 11.40 22.28 -5.39
N ILE A 107 10.72 23.12 -6.19
CA ILE A 107 9.60 23.95 -5.73
C ILE A 107 8.39 23.14 -5.25
N GLU A 108 8.21 21.90 -5.74
CA GLU A 108 7.12 21.01 -5.31
C GLU A 108 7.38 20.38 -3.94
N ILE A 109 8.65 20.30 -3.51
CA ILE A 109 9.01 19.86 -2.15
C ILE A 109 8.71 20.98 -1.15
N ALA A 110 9.00 22.24 -1.52
CA ALA A 110 8.76 23.41 -0.66
C ALA A 110 7.28 23.83 -0.58
N ALA A 111 6.47 23.50 -1.59
CA ALA A 111 5.04 23.82 -1.65
C ALA A 111 4.11 22.75 -1.04
N GLY A 112 4.64 21.60 -0.63
CA GLY A 112 3.89 20.61 0.17
C GLY A 112 3.76 21.03 1.65
N GLU A 113 2.88 20.37 2.42
CA GLU A 113 2.57 20.62 3.85
C GLU A 113 3.78 20.56 4.83
N PHE A 114 5.01 20.38 4.33
CA PHE A 114 6.26 20.35 5.08
C PHE A 114 7.12 21.62 4.91
N GLY A 115 6.60 22.66 4.24
CA GLY A 115 7.24 23.97 4.24
C GLY A 115 7.24 24.58 5.65
N ASP A 116 8.31 24.37 6.41
CA ASP A 116 8.60 25.21 7.56
C ASP A 116 8.66 26.66 7.05
N PRO A 117 7.79 27.58 7.52
CA PRO A 117 7.69 28.93 6.98
C PRO A 117 9.01 29.72 7.04
N LEU A 118 9.96 29.26 7.87
CA LEU A 118 11.31 29.80 7.99
C LEU A 118 12.23 29.49 6.80
N TYR A 119 11.89 28.51 5.95
CA TYR A 119 12.66 28.14 4.74
C TYR A 119 11.96 28.52 3.43
N SER A 120 11.10 29.53 3.46
CA SER A 120 10.60 30.15 2.23
C SER A 120 11.73 30.92 1.51
N PHE A 121 12.38 30.26 0.55
CA PHE A 121 13.40 30.90 -0.30
C PHE A 121 12.73 31.97 -1.18
N GLN A 122 12.82 33.23 -0.77
CA GLN A 122 12.41 34.36 -1.59
C GLN A 122 13.42 34.53 -2.74
N SER A 123 13.10 33.97 -3.91
CA SER A 123 13.92 34.10 -5.10
C SER A 123 13.82 35.52 -5.68
N PHE A 124 14.65 36.44 -5.16
CA PHE A 124 14.93 37.73 -5.79
C PHE A 124 15.96 37.52 -6.90
N GLY A 125 15.50 37.40 -8.14
CA GLY A 125 16.42 37.38 -9.29
C GLY A 125 15.76 37.02 -10.59
N ARG A 126 15.62 38.00 -11.48
CA ARG A 126 15.35 37.79 -12.91
C ARG A 126 16.43 36.89 -13.51
N HIS A 127 16.12 35.61 -13.74
CA HIS A 127 16.47 34.85 -14.94
C HIS A 127 15.73 33.51 -14.92
N ARG A 128 15.28 33.06 -16.10
CA ARG A 128 14.62 31.76 -16.35
C ARG A 128 15.59 30.60 -16.05
N GLN A 129 15.88 30.35 -14.78
CA GLN A 129 16.61 29.17 -14.36
C GLN A 129 15.58 28.13 -13.92
N HIS A 130 15.55 27.01 -14.64
CA HIS A 130 14.79 25.83 -14.25
C HIS A 130 15.09 25.52 -12.79
N ALA A 131 14.04 25.40 -11.96
CA ALA A 131 14.22 24.99 -10.57
C ALA A 131 15.07 23.71 -10.56
N PRO A 132 16.08 23.59 -9.67
CA PRO A 132 16.90 22.39 -9.62
C PRO A 132 15.98 21.18 -9.44
N ASN A 133 16.18 20.16 -10.26
CA ASN A 133 15.46 18.90 -10.12
C ASN A 133 16.17 18.04 -9.09
N ILE A 134 15.40 17.43 -8.19
CA ILE A 134 15.92 16.38 -7.30
C ILE A 134 15.46 15.05 -7.86
N GLU A 135 16.41 14.11 -7.98
CA GLU A 135 16.08 12.71 -8.27
C GLU A 135 15.56 12.04 -7.00
N ARG A 136 14.36 11.48 -7.09
CA ARG A 136 13.76 10.70 -6.01
C ARG A 136 13.55 9.26 -6.47
N PRO A 137 13.86 8.25 -5.64
CA PRO A 137 13.64 6.86 -6.02
C PRO A 137 12.13 6.56 -6.02
N ALA A 138 11.61 6.14 -7.16
CA ALA A 138 10.25 5.64 -7.34
C ALA A 138 10.30 4.14 -7.61
N TYR A 139 9.52 3.40 -6.81
CA TYR A 139 9.38 1.96 -6.93
C TYR A 139 8.10 1.63 -7.69
N HIS A 140 8.23 0.76 -8.68
CA HIS A 140 7.13 0.30 -9.51
C HIS A 140 7.01 -1.22 -9.46
N PHE A 141 5.78 -1.70 -9.52
CA PHE A 141 5.46 -3.09 -9.80
C PHE A 141 5.20 -3.27 -11.30
N GLY A 142 5.71 -4.35 -11.88
CA GLY A 142 5.30 -4.84 -13.21
C GLY A 142 3.94 -5.56 -13.16
N LEU A 143 2.88 -4.85 -12.77
CA LEU A 143 1.54 -5.44 -12.64
C LEU A 143 0.87 -5.56 -14.01
N LEU A 144 0.60 -6.78 -14.46
CA LEU A 144 -0.11 -7.07 -15.73
C LEU A 144 0.54 -6.43 -16.97
N GLY A 145 1.87 -6.34 -16.99
CA GLY A 145 2.61 -5.70 -18.08
C GLY A 145 2.55 -4.17 -18.06
N THR A 146 2.02 -3.57 -16.99
CA THR A 146 2.02 -2.12 -16.76
C THR A 146 2.85 -1.78 -15.53
N GLU A 147 3.65 -0.71 -15.62
CA GLU A 147 4.33 -0.19 -14.44
C GLU A 147 3.34 0.60 -13.58
N THR A 148 3.09 0.08 -12.38
CA THR A 148 2.23 0.74 -11.38
C THR A 148 3.07 1.12 -10.18
N GLU A 149 2.95 2.37 -9.71
CA GLU A 149 3.65 2.79 -8.50
C GLU A 149 3.27 1.90 -7.31
N VAL A 150 4.27 1.41 -6.58
CA VAL A 150 4.08 0.47 -5.46
C VAL A 150 3.05 0.99 -4.46
N THR A 151 3.14 2.26 -4.05
CA THR A 151 2.22 2.82 -3.04
C THR A 151 0.76 2.87 -3.53
N VAL A 152 0.54 3.10 -4.82
CA VAL A 152 -0.78 3.11 -5.45
C VAL A 152 -1.36 1.69 -5.48
N ALA A 153 -0.56 0.71 -5.90
CA ALA A 153 -0.98 -0.69 -5.91
C ALA A 153 -1.28 -1.20 -4.50
N CYS A 154 -0.42 -0.89 -3.52
CA CYS A 154 -0.61 -1.26 -2.12
C CYS A 154 -1.89 -0.63 -1.53
N ARG A 155 -2.18 0.65 -1.82
CA ARG A 155 -3.44 1.28 -1.40
C ARG A 155 -4.65 0.55 -1.98
N ARG A 156 -4.68 0.32 -3.30
CA ARG A 156 -5.78 -0.41 -3.95
C ARG A 156 -5.99 -1.79 -3.35
N TYR A 157 -4.90 -2.51 -3.05
CA TYR A 157 -4.99 -3.82 -2.42
C TYR A 157 -5.52 -3.74 -0.98
N PHE A 158 -5.06 -2.77 -0.19
CA PHE A 158 -5.58 -2.53 1.16
C PHE A 158 -7.09 -2.26 1.13
N ASP A 159 -7.56 -1.42 0.20
CA ASP A 159 -8.98 -1.08 0.08
C ASP A 159 -9.84 -2.33 -0.22
N LEU A 160 -9.33 -3.25 -1.07
CA LEU A 160 -9.99 -4.54 -1.35
C LEU A 160 -10.04 -5.44 -0.10
N VAL A 161 -8.97 -5.50 0.68
CA VAL A 161 -8.93 -6.28 1.93
C VAL A 161 -9.88 -5.68 2.98
N ALA A 162 -9.94 -4.35 3.07
CA ALA A 162 -10.86 -3.64 3.96
C ALA A 162 -12.32 -3.85 3.53
N GLU A 163 -12.61 -3.83 2.22
CA GLU A 163 -13.93 -4.13 1.68
C GLU A 163 -14.34 -5.58 1.95
N LEU A 164 -13.44 -6.55 1.72
CA LEU A 164 -13.65 -7.95 2.05
C LEU A 164 -14.13 -8.10 3.49
N MET A 165 -13.44 -7.49 4.45
CA MET A 165 -13.82 -7.55 5.87
C MET A 165 -15.20 -6.91 6.11
N ARG A 166 -15.47 -5.73 5.54
CA ARG A 166 -16.75 -5.03 5.70
C ARG A 166 -17.92 -5.85 5.16
N GLU A 167 -17.78 -6.43 3.99
CA GLU A 167 -18.82 -7.24 3.37
C GLU A 167 -19.01 -8.57 4.09
N PHE A 168 -17.92 -9.19 4.57
CA PHE A 168 -18.02 -10.38 5.39
C PHE A 168 -18.83 -10.12 6.67
N ILE A 169 -18.55 -9.00 7.37
CA ILE A 169 -19.30 -8.58 8.56
C ILE A 169 -20.76 -8.34 8.20
N ARG A 170 -21.03 -7.60 7.12
CA ARG A 170 -22.41 -7.28 6.69
C ARG A 170 -23.23 -8.54 6.43
N ASP A 171 -22.66 -9.49 5.70
CA ASP A 171 -23.37 -10.69 5.26
C ASP A 171 -23.57 -11.72 6.40
N HIS A 172 -22.83 -11.57 7.51
CA HIS A 172 -22.89 -12.45 8.69
C HIS A 172 -23.26 -11.72 9.98
N ALA A 173 -23.69 -10.46 9.90
CA ALA A 173 -24.27 -9.76 11.02
C ALA A 173 -25.59 -10.48 11.36
N SER A 174 -25.69 -11.03 12.58
CA SER A 174 -26.96 -11.60 13.04
C SER A 174 -28.05 -10.53 12.89
N PRO A 175 -29.23 -10.87 12.33
CA PRO A 175 -30.34 -9.95 12.38
C PRO A 175 -30.60 -9.64 13.86
N VAL A 176 -30.56 -8.36 14.22
CA VAL A 176 -31.05 -7.89 15.51
C VAL A 176 -32.54 -8.22 15.48
N SER A 177 -32.95 -9.30 16.15
CA SER A 177 -34.37 -9.58 16.36
C SER A 177 -34.97 -8.38 17.11
N PRO A 178 -36.05 -7.77 16.60
CA PRO A 178 -36.75 -6.69 17.28
C PRO A 178 -37.39 -7.17 18.60
#